data_AF-A0A969UY97-F1
#
_entry.id   AF-A0A969UY97-F1
#
_cell.length_a   1.000
_cell.length_b   1.000
_cell.length_c   1.000
_cell.angle_alpha   90.00
_cell.angle_beta   90.00
_cell.angle_gamma   90.00
#
_symmetry.space_group_name_H-M   'P 1'
#
loop_
_entity.id
_entity.type
_entity.pdbx_description
1 polymer ?
#
loop_
_entity_poly.entity_id
_entity_poly.type
_entity_poly.pdbx_seq_one_letter_code
_entity_poly.pdbx_strand_id
1 'polypeptide(L)'
;MSDLESDSPIFKFLLLGGLFLVMLALLVDGRRPGSWNSWLSNSLASTPASSETCQGEVHQEVVLSREKLAAFLTVSEREPKVRVQDILQQPYCQLPTLEVRANVVAERAVYPLAFDPHTWLIVLYEGEEYAGYQFRFQQGEGKT
;
A
#
# COMPACT_ATOMS: atom_id res chain seq x y z
N MET A 1 20.27 63.60 -23.08
CA MET A 1 20.14 62.13 -23.22
C MET A 1 20.82 61.57 -21.98
N SER A 2 20.07 61.47 -20.89
CA SER A 2 20.59 61.30 -19.53
C SER A 2 20.37 59.86 -19.06
N ASP A 3 21.47 59.23 -18.68
CA ASP A 3 21.66 58.47 -17.44
C ASP A 3 20.67 57.33 -17.12
N LEU A 4 21.18 56.09 -17.19
CA LEU A 4 20.70 54.96 -16.39
C LEU A 4 21.72 54.65 -15.29
N GLU A 5 21.81 55.54 -14.31
CA GLU A 5 22.39 55.28 -12.99
C GLU A 5 21.24 54.73 -12.12
N SER A 6 21.11 53.41 -12.01
CA SER A 6 20.11 52.76 -11.15
C SER A 6 20.70 52.56 -9.75
N ASP A 7 20.78 53.67 -9.02
CA ASP A 7 21.16 53.69 -7.62
C ASP A 7 19.90 53.46 -6.78
N SER A 8 19.65 52.19 -6.42
CA SER A 8 18.67 51.87 -5.37
C SER A 8 19.30 50.91 -4.34
N PRO A 9 19.54 51.36 -3.10
CA PRO A 9 20.19 50.54 -2.07
C PRO A 9 19.36 49.32 -1.68
N ILE A 10 18.06 49.34 -1.97
CA ILE A 10 17.07 48.33 -1.60
C ILE A 10 17.33 46.97 -2.28
N PHE A 11 17.81 46.97 -3.53
CA PHE A 11 18.02 45.72 -4.27
C PHE A 11 19.27 44.94 -3.79
N LYS A 12 20.30 45.64 -3.30
CA LYS A 12 21.47 45.01 -2.65
C LYS A 12 21.09 44.36 -1.32
N PHE A 13 20.21 44.97 -0.53
CA PHE A 13 19.72 44.38 0.72
C PHE A 13 18.82 43.15 0.50
N LEU A 14 18.02 43.13 -0.58
CA LEU A 14 17.18 41.98 -0.92
C LEU A 14 18.00 40.75 -1.34
N LEU A 15 19.08 40.93 -2.10
CA LEU A 15 19.97 39.83 -2.50
C LEU A 15 20.86 39.32 -1.35
N LEU A 16 21.30 40.20 -0.44
CA LEU A 16 22.10 39.81 0.73
C LEU A 16 21.25 39.21 1.87
N GLY A 17 19.99 39.60 2.01
CA GLY A 17 19.08 39.05 3.02
C GLY A 17 18.62 37.62 2.72
N GLY A 18 18.37 37.30 1.44
CA GLY A 18 17.90 35.98 1.03
C GLY A 18 18.92 34.86 1.27
N LEU A 19 20.21 35.13 1.07
CA LEU A 19 21.27 34.13 1.22
C LEU A 19 21.47 33.70 2.69
N PHE A 20 21.33 34.65 3.62
CA PHE A 20 21.44 34.35 5.06
C PHE A 20 20.29 33.47 5.55
N LEU A 21 19.06 33.66 5.05
CA LEU A 21 17.91 32.81 5.41
C LEU A 21 18.09 31.36 4.93
N VAL A 22 18.65 31.15 3.73
CA VAL A 22 18.93 29.80 3.20
C VAL A 22 20.03 29.10 4.01
N MET A 23 21.12 29.80 4.35
CA MET A 23 22.19 29.25 5.20
C MET A 23 21.70 28.90 6.61
N LEU A 24 20.84 29.73 7.21
CA LEU A 24 20.27 29.45 8.52
C LEU A 24 19.32 28.25 8.48
N ALA A 25 18.52 28.10 7.42
CA ALA A 25 17.62 26.96 7.23
C ALA A 25 18.37 25.62 7.09
N LEU A 26 19.52 25.61 6.39
CA LEU A 26 20.35 24.41 6.23
C LEU A 26 21.04 23.97 7.54
N LEU A 27 21.35 24.91 8.44
CA LEU A 27 21.93 24.57 9.74
C LEU A 27 20.92 23.97 10.72
N VAL A 28 19.61 24.14 10.48
CA VAL A 28 18.53 23.52 11.28
C VAL A 28 18.26 22.07 10.85
N ASP A 29 18.77 21.63 9.70
CA ASP A 29 18.57 20.25 9.17
C ASP A 29 19.41 19.18 9.91
N GLY A 30 20.24 19.57 10.89
CA GLY A 30 21.12 18.66 11.64
C GLY A 30 20.54 18.11 12.94
N ARG A 31 19.37 18.57 13.40
CA ARG A 31 18.76 18.11 14.65
C ARG A 31 17.26 17.94 14.46
N ARG A 32 16.82 16.73 14.10
CA ARG A 32 15.42 16.30 14.09
C ARG A 32 14.80 16.56 15.48
N PRO A 33 13.75 17.38 15.55
CA PRO A 33 12.50 16.83 16.06
C PRO A 33 11.28 17.29 15.26
N GLY A 34 10.50 16.31 14.80
CA GLY A 34 9.04 16.35 14.79
C GLY A 34 8.31 17.44 13.98
N SER A 35 7.68 16.98 12.90
CA SER A 35 6.24 17.24 12.65
C SER A 35 5.83 18.65 12.19
N TRP A 36 6.35 19.13 11.05
CA TRP A 36 5.78 20.32 10.37
C TRP A 36 5.45 20.08 8.88
N ASN A 37 6.03 19.05 8.27
CA ASN A 37 5.81 18.65 6.88
C ASN A 37 4.66 17.63 6.67
N SER A 38 3.91 17.30 7.72
CA SER A 38 2.74 16.41 7.65
C SER A 38 1.55 17.02 6.91
N TRP A 39 1.48 18.34 6.76
CA TRP A 39 0.39 19.03 6.05
C TRP A 39 0.48 18.80 4.54
N LEU A 40 1.67 18.88 3.94
CA LEU A 40 1.82 18.97 2.47
C LEU A 40 1.91 17.60 1.79
N SER A 41 1.95 16.52 2.56
CA SER A 41 2.25 15.17 2.06
C SER A 41 1.02 14.24 1.99
N ASN A 42 -0.17 14.72 2.35
CA ASN A 42 -1.39 13.89 2.45
C ASN A 42 -2.16 13.69 1.13
N SER A 43 -1.59 14.09 -0.02
CA SER A 43 -2.22 13.93 -1.35
C SER A 43 -1.75 12.69 -2.13
N LEU A 44 -0.88 11.84 -1.56
CA LEU A 44 -0.58 10.52 -2.07
C LEU A 44 -1.13 9.48 -1.09
N ALA A 45 -2.40 9.18 -1.28
CA ALA A 45 -3.22 8.28 -0.48
C ALA A 45 -2.50 6.93 -0.21
N SER A 46 -2.12 6.72 1.05
CA SER A 46 -2.13 5.38 1.63
C SER A 46 -3.39 5.33 2.48
N THR A 47 -4.47 4.81 1.88
CA THR A 47 -5.70 4.51 2.61
C THR A 47 -5.31 3.66 3.83
N PRO A 48 -5.67 4.05 5.07
CA PRO A 48 -5.40 3.20 6.22
C PRO A 48 -6.01 1.83 5.94
N ALA A 49 -5.22 0.76 6.08
CA ALA A 49 -5.66 -0.61 5.89
C ALA A 49 -6.92 -0.81 6.73
N SER A 50 -8.08 -0.80 6.07
CA SER A 50 -9.35 -1.02 6.73
C SER A 50 -9.30 -2.42 7.33
N SER A 51 -9.98 -2.63 8.46
CA SER A 51 -10.28 -3.98 8.93
C SER A 51 -11.18 -4.62 7.86
N GLU A 52 -10.55 -5.31 6.91
CA GLU A 52 -11.25 -5.86 5.75
C GLU A 52 -12.15 -7.01 6.20
N THR A 53 -13.45 -6.73 6.27
CA THR A 53 -14.48 -7.72 6.57
C THR A 53 -14.85 -8.47 5.29
N CYS A 54 -15.13 -9.78 5.41
CA CYS A 54 -15.65 -10.58 4.32
C CYS A 54 -16.93 -9.96 3.72
N GLN A 55 -17.03 -10.01 2.39
CA GLN A 55 -18.24 -9.69 1.63
C GLN A 55 -18.94 -10.99 1.22
N GLY A 56 -20.25 -11.05 1.47
CA GLY A 56 -21.08 -12.19 1.08
C GLY A 56 -21.03 -13.34 2.08
N GLU A 57 -21.16 -14.56 1.55
CA GLU A 57 -21.21 -15.80 2.34
C GLU A 57 -19.82 -16.18 2.87
N VAL A 58 -19.81 -16.74 4.08
CA VAL A 58 -18.60 -17.20 4.77
C VAL A 58 -18.68 -18.71 4.94
N HIS A 59 -17.71 -19.42 4.39
CA HIS A 59 -17.61 -20.89 4.43
C HIS A 59 -16.63 -21.31 5.53
N GLN A 60 -17.12 -21.49 6.77
CA GLN A 60 -16.29 -21.67 7.96
C GLN A 60 -15.45 -22.95 7.96
N GLU A 61 -15.87 -23.95 7.22
CA GLU A 61 -15.22 -25.25 7.06
C GLU A 61 -14.04 -25.22 6.08
N VAL A 62 -13.85 -24.13 5.32
CA VAL A 62 -12.77 -24.01 4.34
C VAL A 62 -11.45 -23.67 5.02
N VAL A 63 -10.51 -24.62 4.95
CA VAL A 63 -9.12 -24.44 5.36
C VAL A 63 -8.16 -25.03 4.33
N LEU A 64 -7.02 -24.37 4.14
CA LEU A 64 -6.01 -24.73 3.14
C LEU A 64 -4.91 -25.61 3.74
N SER A 65 -4.73 -26.82 3.19
CA SER A 65 -3.68 -27.74 3.60
C SER A 65 -2.30 -27.33 3.04
N ARG A 66 -1.22 -27.91 3.59
CA ARG A 66 0.15 -27.66 3.12
C ARG A 66 0.33 -28.13 1.67
N GLU A 67 -0.27 -29.26 1.32
CA GLU A 67 -0.17 -29.89 0.00
C GLU A 67 -0.86 -29.04 -1.06
N LYS A 68 -2.08 -28.57 -0.76
CA LYS A 68 -2.80 -27.66 -1.66
C LYS A 68 -2.09 -26.31 -1.81
N LEU A 69 -1.55 -25.75 -0.72
CA LEU A 69 -0.74 -24.54 -0.80
C LEU A 69 0.50 -24.75 -1.68
N ALA A 70 1.25 -25.83 -1.47
CA ALA A 70 2.44 -26.13 -2.27
C ALA A 70 2.10 -26.28 -3.75
N ALA A 71 1.00 -26.94 -4.09
CA ALA A 71 0.51 -27.04 -5.46
C ALA A 71 0.15 -25.66 -6.04
N PHE A 72 -0.58 -24.84 -5.29
CA PHE A 72 -0.94 -23.48 -5.69
C PHE A 72 0.29 -22.59 -5.98
N LEU A 73 1.35 -22.70 -5.18
CA LEU A 73 2.58 -21.93 -5.36
C LEU A 73 3.33 -22.23 -6.67
N THR A 74 2.92 -23.27 -7.42
CA THR A 74 3.44 -23.57 -8.76
C THR A 74 2.67 -22.88 -9.90
N VAL A 75 1.52 -22.25 -9.60
CA VAL A 75 0.71 -21.53 -10.59
C VAL A 75 1.39 -20.19 -10.89
N SER A 76 1.67 -19.93 -12.16
CA SER A 76 2.28 -18.69 -12.62
C SER A 76 1.22 -17.59 -12.69
N GLU A 77 1.62 -16.35 -12.42
CA GLU A 77 0.75 -15.18 -12.67
C GLU A 77 0.24 -15.18 -14.11
N ARG A 78 -0.97 -14.63 -14.29
CA ARG A 78 -1.73 -14.57 -15.54
C ARG A 78 -2.26 -15.90 -16.07
N GLU A 79 -2.04 -17.00 -15.36
CA GLU A 79 -2.77 -18.24 -15.63
C GLU A 79 -4.28 -18.06 -15.37
N PRO A 80 -5.14 -18.85 -16.03
CA PRO A 80 -6.59 -18.74 -15.86
C PRO A 80 -7.03 -18.96 -14.40
N LYS A 81 -7.96 -18.14 -13.92
CA LYS A 81 -8.60 -18.23 -12.60
C LYS A 81 -9.10 -19.64 -12.29
N VAL A 82 -9.68 -20.32 -13.29
CA VAL A 82 -10.15 -21.72 -13.17
C VAL A 82 -9.05 -22.66 -12.70
N ARG A 83 -7.80 -22.47 -13.14
CA ARG A 83 -6.68 -23.32 -12.74
C ARG A 83 -6.32 -23.18 -11.25
N VAL A 84 -6.45 -21.97 -10.71
CA VAL A 84 -6.33 -21.76 -9.26
C VAL A 84 -7.51 -22.40 -8.52
N GLN A 85 -8.72 -22.25 -9.05
CA GLN A 85 -9.94 -22.83 -8.46
C GLN A 85 -9.94 -24.36 -8.46
N ASP A 86 -9.31 -25.02 -9.44
CA ASP A 86 -9.15 -26.48 -9.45
C ASP A 86 -8.29 -26.98 -8.27
N ILE A 87 -7.32 -26.17 -7.82
CA ILE A 87 -6.40 -26.51 -6.73
C ILE A 87 -6.99 -26.10 -5.38
N LEU A 88 -7.38 -24.83 -5.26
CA LEU A 88 -7.80 -24.22 -4.00
C LEU A 88 -9.28 -24.44 -3.70
N GLN A 89 -10.09 -24.73 -4.71
CA GLN A 89 -11.55 -24.86 -4.61
C GLN A 89 -12.18 -23.55 -4.10
N GLN A 90 -13.34 -23.66 -3.45
CA GLN A 90 -14.09 -22.53 -2.93
C GLN A 90 -13.31 -21.80 -1.83
N PRO A 91 -13.25 -20.45 -1.85
CA PRO A 91 -12.64 -19.68 -0.77
C PRO A 91 -13.49 -19.68 0.49
N TYR A 92 -12.86 -19.35 1.62
CA TYR A 92 -13.54 -19.06 2.87
C TYR A 92 -14.51 -17.87 2.72
N CYS A 93 -14.04 -16.80 2.09
CA CYS A 93 -14.86 -15.65 1.73
C CYS A 93 -14.19 -14.80 0.65
N GLN A 94 -14.90 -13.80 0.15
CA GLN A 94 -14.35 -12.72 -0.67
C GLN A 94 -14.13 -11.48 0.18
N LEU A 95 -13.07 -10.72 -0.09
CA LEU A 95 -12.84 -9.39 0.49
C LEU A 95 -13.37 -8.32 -0.46
N PRO A 96 -13.54 -7.07 0.03
CA PRO A 96 -13.77 -5.94 -0.86
C PRO A 96 -12.75 -5.89 -1.97
N THR A 97 -13.22 -5.62 -3.18
CA THR A 97 -12.35 -5.44 -4.33
C THR A 97 -11.40 -4.28 -4.09
N LEU A 98 -10.20 -4.37 -4.68
CA LEU A 98 -9.15 -3.38 -4.54
C LEU A 98 -8.76 -2.85 -5.91
N GLU A 99 -8.66 -1.54 -6.06
CA GLU A 99 -7.99 -0.96 -7.22
C GLU A 99 -6.48 -1.09 -7.04
N VAL A 100 -5.86 -2.00 -7.80
CA VAL A 100 -4.41 -2.25 -7.74
C VAL A 100 -3.61 -1.27 -8.62
N ARG A 101 -4.27 -0.70 -9.63
CA ARG A 101 -3.79 0.36 -10.53
C ARG A 101 -5.01 1.05 -11.16
N ALA A 102 -4.80 2.21 -11.78
CA ALA A 102 -5.90 2.99 -12.35
C ALA A 102 -6.79 2.14 -13.26
N ASN A 103 -8.09 2.07 -12.93
CA ASN A 103 -9.13 1.30 -13.61
C ASN A 103 -8.93 -0.23 -13.64
N VAL A 104 -8.10 -0.80 -12.78
CA VAL A 104 -7.97 -2.25 -12.64
C VAL A 104 -8.41 -2.67 -11.25
N VAL A 105 -9.57 -3.33 -11.23
CA VAL A 105 -10.22 -3.83 -10.04
C VAL A 105 -9.80 -5.29 -9.85
N ALA A 106 -9.23 -5.60 -8.69
CA ALA A 106 -8.87 -6.95 -8.31
C ALA A 106 -9.92 -7.54 -7.35
N GLU A 107 -10.39 -8.74 -7.67
CA GLU A 107 -11.12 -9.60 -6.75
C GLU A 107 -10.15 -10.28 -5.79
N ARG A 108 -10.60 -10.55 -4.55
CA ARG A 108 -9.72 -10.96 -3.46
C ARG A 108 -10.33 -12.10 -2.65
N ALA A 109 -9.83 -13.31 -2.88
CA ALA A 109 -10.33 -14.53 -2.25
C ALA A 109 -9.47 -14.96 -1.06
N VAL A 110 -10.11 -15.34 0.05
CA VAL A 110 -9.43 -15.70 1.31
C VAL A 110 -9.41 -17.20 1.53
N TYR A 111 -8.24 -17.72 1.94
CA TYR A 111 -8.03 -19.11 2.30
C TYR A 111 -7.22 -19.20 3.61
N PRO A 112 -7.88 -19.45 4.76
CA PRO A 112 -7.18 -19.68 6.03
C PRO A 112 -6.27 -20.90 5.95
N LEU A 113 -5.07 -20.84 6.53
CA LEU A 113 -4.16 -21.99 6.53
C LEU A 113 -4.53 -22.98 7.65
N ALA A 114 -4.71 -24.26 7.30
CA ALA A 114 -5.06 -25.30 8.26
C ALA A 114 -3.98 -25.52 9.33
N PHE A 115 -2.72 -25.26 8.98
CA PHE A 115 -1.55 -25.49 9.83
C PHE A 115 -1.02 -24.24 10.54
N ASP A 116 -1.62 -23.07 10.26
CA ASP A 116 -1.34 -21.81 10.92
C ASP A 116 -2.61 -20.94 10.92
N PRO A 117 -3.50 -21.11 11.91
CA PRO A 117 -4.80 -20.46 11.94
C PRO A 117 -4.76 -18.92 11.97
N HIS A 118 -3.61 -18.33 12.32
CA HIS A 118 -3.41 -16.88 12.34
C HIS A 118 -2.89 -16.33 11.01
N THR A 119 -2.67 -17.17 10.01
CA THR A 119 -2.19 -16.76 8.69
C THR A 119 -3.21 -17.12 7.62
N TRP A 120 -3.55 -16.15 6.80
CA TRP A 120 -4.46 -16.32 5.66
C TRP A 120 -3.70 -16.11 4.36
N LEU A 121 -3.99 -16.95 3.37
CA LEU A 121 -3.64 -16.70 1.97
C LEU A 121 -4.74 -15.85 1.35
N ILE A 122 -4.37 -14.71 0.76
CA ILE A 122 -5.27 -13.87 -0.03
C ILE A 122 -4.82 -13.99 -1.48
N VAL A 123 -5.69 -14.50 -2.34
CA VAL A 123 -5.46 -14.63 -3.78
C VAL A 123 -6.13 -13.48 -4.51
N LEU A 124 -5.40 -12.86 -5.45
CA LEU A 124 -5.90 -11.76 -6.27
C LEU A 124 -6.23 -12.25 -7.67
N TYR A 125 -7.37 -11.81 -8.20
CA TYR A 125 -7.77 -12.04 -9.59
C TYR A 125 -8.07 -10.72 -10.29
N GLU A 126 -7.60 -10.57 -11.53
CA GLU A 126 -7.96 -9.48 -12.43
C GLU A 126 -8.85 -10.07 -13.53
N GLY A 127 -10.18 -9.95 -13.37
CA GLY A 127 -11.15 -10.65 -14.22
C GLY A 127 -10.98 -12.17 -14.12
N GLU A 128 -10.64 -12.80 -15.24
CA GLU A 128 -10.46 -14.27 -15.35
C GLU A 128 -8.99 -14.71 -15.23
N GLU A 129 -8.07 -13.80 -14.90
CA GLU A 129 -6.64 -14.10 -14.71
C GLU A 129 -6.27 -14.10 -13.23
N TYR A 130 -5.43 -15.05 -12.82
CA TYR A 130 -4.75 -15.01 -11.54
C TYR A 130 -3.68 -13.91 -11.54
N ALA A 131 -3.76 -12.99 -10.59
CA ALA A 131 -2.91 -11.79 -10.53
C ALA A 131 -1.83 -11.84 -9.45
N GLY A 132 -1.87 -12.83 -8.54
CA GLY A 132 -0.89 -12.99 -7.47
C GLY A 132 -1.53 -13.34 -6.13
N TYR A 133 -0.72 -13.37 -5.08
CA TYR A 133 -1.18 -13.61 -3.71
C TYR A 133 -0.41 -12.81 -2.67
N GLN A 134 -0.98 -12.71 -1.48
CA GLN A 134 -0.25 -12.30 -0.28
C GLN A 134 -0.61 -13.20 0.90
N PHE A 135 0.32 -13.34 1.84
CA PHE A 135 -0.02 -13.82 3.18
C PHE A 135 -0.42 -12.63 4.06
N ARG A 136 -1.48 -12.80 4.84
CA ARG A 136 -1.88 -11.88 5.88
C ARG A 136 -1.79 -12.57 7.23
N PHE A 137 -1.00 -11.98 8.11
CA PHE A 137 -0.90 -12.39 9.50
C PHE A 137 -1.95 -11.61 10.30
N GLN A 138 -2.88 -12.33 10.91
CA GLN A 138 -3.78 -11.78 11.91
C GLN A 138 -2.92 -11.38 13.10
N GLN A 139 -2.69 -10.07 13.31
CA GLN A 139 -2.07 -9.61 14.54
C GLN A 139 -3.00 -10.01 15.69
N GLY A 140 -2.57 -10.97 16.51
CA GLY A 140 -3.17 -11.14 17.83
C GLY A 140 -3.03 -9.82 18.57
N GLU A 141 -4.14 -9.32 19.12
CA GLU A 141 -4.14 -8.15 19.99
C GLU A 141 -2.98 -8.26 20.98
N GLY A 142 -1.98 -7.40 20.79
CA GLY A 142 -0.93 -7.19 21.77
C GLY A 142 -1.60 -6.64 23.01
N LYS A 143 -1.81 -7.50 24.00
CA LYS A 143 -2.20 -7.11 25.35
C LYS A 143 -1.07 -6.28 25.95
N THR A 144 -1.16 -4.96 25.79
CA THR A 144 -0.43 -3.98 26.60
C THR A 144 -0.93 -3.99 28.03
#